data_AF-A0A286IDL6-F1
#
_entry.id   AF-A0A286IDL6-F1
#
_cell.length_a   1.000
_cell.length_b   1.000
_cell.length_c   1.000
_cell.angle_alpha   90.00
_cell.angle_beta   90.00
_cell.angle_gamma   90.00
#
_symmetry.space_group_name_H-M   'P 1'
#
loop_
_entity.id
_entity.type
_entity.pdbx_description
1 polymer ?
#
loop_
_entity_poly.entity_id
_entity_poly.type
_entity_poly.pdbx_seq_one_letter_code
_entity_poly.pdbx_strand_id
1 'polypeptide(L)'
;MEARLIALMILAPFAFLFVYAIIHEYRRYRSEGSATYGLVYDEETGTTHVSGIAEGEEGYDPDDFDPGSHNEMQSAEKTDDRV
;
A
#
# COMPACT_ATOMS: atom_id res chain seq x y z
N MET A 1 3.16 -22.09 -42.47
CA MET A 1 2.74 -21.04 -41.52
C MET A 1 3.62 -19.82 -41.74
N GLU A 2 3.03 -18.63 -41.92
CA GLU A 2 3.83 -17.40 -41.98
C GLU A 2 4.48 -17.14 -40.61
N ALA A 3 5.79 -16.89 -40.59
CA ALA A 3 6.54 -16.57 -39.37
C ALA A 3 5.95 -15.36 -38.62
N ARG A 4 5.37 -14.41 -39.37
CA ARG A 4 4.67 -13.24 -38.83
C ARG A 4 3.44 -13.64 -38.00
N LEU A 5 2.69 -14.65 -38.45
CA LEU A 5 1.49 -15.13 -37.75
C LEU A 5 1.85 -15.81 -36.43
N ILE A 6 2.94 -16.57 -36.40
CA ILE A 6 3.46 -17.21 -35.18
C ILE A 6 3.92 -16.14 -34.18
N ALA A 7 4.67 -15.14 -34.64
CA ALA A 7 5.10 -14.03 -33.78
C ALA A 7 3.90 -13.27 -33.17
N LEU A 8 2.86 -12.99 -33.97
CA LEU A 8 1.64 -12.35 -33.48
C LEU A 8 0.91 -13.21 -32.45
N MET A 9 0.78 -14.52 -32.66
CA MET A 9 0.15 -15.41 -31.67
C MET A 9 0.91 -15.45 -30.35
N ILE A 10 2.24 -15.39 -30.39
CA ILE A 10 3.08 -15.35 -29.18
C ILE A 10 2.93 -14.01 -28.46
N LEU A 11 2.90 -12.89 -29.19
CA LEU A 11 2.84 -11.55 -28.59
C LEU A 11 1.43 -11.14 -28.15
N ALA A 12 0.38 -11.64 -28.83
CA ALA A 12 -1.01 -11.31 -28.54
C ALA A 12 -1.43 -11.42 -27.07
N PRO A 13 -1.13 -12.51 -26.33
CA PRO A 13 -1.53 -12.61 -24.92
C PRO A 13 -0.86 -11.53 -24.05
N PHE A 14 0.42 -11.21 -24.30
CA PHE A 14 1.11 -10.15 -23.57
C PHE A 14 0.54 -8.78 -23.90
N ALA A 15 0.37 -8.49 -25.20
CA ALA A 15 -0.25 -7.24 -25.65
C ALA A 15 -1.64 -7.05 -25.03
N PHE A 16 -2.43 -8.12 -24.96
CA PHE A 16 -3.73 -8.10 -24.30
C PHE A 16 -3.63 -7.75 -22.80
N LEU A 17 -2.71 -8.36 -22.07
CA LEU A 17 -2.48 -8.04 -20.66
C LEU A 17 -2.09 -6.57 -20.46
N PHE A 18 -1.20 -6.03 -21.29
CA PHE A 18 -0.81 -4.63 -21.21
C PHE A 18 -1.97 -3.67 -21.52
N VAL A 19 -2.73 -3.94 -22.57
CA VAL A 19 -3.92 -3.14 -22.91
C VAL A 19 -4.94 -3.16 -21.76
N TYR A 20 -5.19 -4.34 -21.19
CA TYR A 20 -6.08 -4.49 -20.04
C TYR A 20 -5.58 -3.68 -18.84
N ALA A 21 -4.29 -3.80 -18.49
CA ALA A 21 -3.69 -3.09 -17.38
C ALA A 21 -3.77 -1.57 -17.56
N ILE A 22 -3.50 -1.06 -18.76
CA ILE A 22 -3.63 0.38 -19.07
C ILE A 22 -5.08 0.85 -18.87
N ILE A 23 -6.06 0.11 -19.37
CA ILE A 23 -7.47 0.46 -19.21
C ILE A 23 -7.88 0.41 -17.74
N HIS A 24 -7.43 -0.61 -17.01
CA HIS A 24 -7.70 -0.78 -15.59
C HIS A 24 -7.13 0.38 -14.78
N GLU A 25 -5.86 0.71 -14.99
CA GLU A 25 -5.18 1.81 -14.30
C GLU A 25 -5.76 3.17 -14.68
N TYR A 26 -6.14 3.37 -15.95
CA TYR A 26 -6.82 4.60 -16.37
C TYR A 26 -8.16 4.78 -15.67
N ARG A 27 -8.93 3.70 -15.51
CA ARG A 27 -10.20 3.72 -14.78
C ARG A 27 -9.97 4.01 -13.29
N ARG A 28 -8.96 3.38 -12.69
CA ARG A 28 -8.53 3.61 -11.30
C ARG A 28 -8.14 5.07 -11.09
N TYR A 29 -7.26 5.61 -11.94
CA TYR A 29 -6.83 7.00 -11.89
C TYR A 29 -8.00 7.99 -11.99
N ARG A 30 -9.02 7.67 -12.81
CA ARG A 30 -10.24 8.47 -12.93
C ARG A 30 -11.16 8.40 -11.71
N SER A 31 -11.13 7.32 -10.93
CA SER A 31 -11.98 7.16 -9.73
C SER A 31 -11.29 7.61 -8.44
N GLU A 32 -9.99 7.35 -8.31
CA GLU A 32 -9.22 7.51 -7.07
C GLU A 32 -8.22 8.67 -7.11
N GLY A 33 -7.97 9.25 -8.29
CA GLY A 33 -6.99 10.35 -8.44
C GLY A 33 -5.55 9.85 -8.54
N SER A 34 -4.60 10.74 -8.23
CA SER A 34 -3.18 10.39 -8.20
C SER A 34 -2.90 9.50 -6.99
N ALA A 35 -2.40 8.28 -7.22
CA ALA A 35 -2.01 7.42 -6.11
C ALA A 35 -0.69 7.91 -5.53
N THR A 36 -0.72 8.30 -4.27
CA THR A 36 0.49 8.41 -3.47
C THR A 36 0.78 7.02 -2.93
N TYR A 37 1.87 6.38 -3.38
CA TYR A 37 2.26 5.09 -2.84
C TYR A 37 2.95 5.30 -1.50
N GLY A 38 2.51 4.59 -0.46
CA GLY A 38 3.14 4.63 0.85
C GLY A 38 2.79 3.41 1.68
N LEU A 39 3.25 3.43 2.93
CA LEU A 39 2.99 2.37 3.88
C LEU A 39 1.57 2.52 4.43
N VAL A 40 0.85 1.41 4.52
CA VAL A 40 -0.48 1.34 5.12
C VAL A 40 -0.43 0.26 6.19
N TYR A 41 -0.93 0.58 7.38
CA TYR A 41 -1.02 -0.35 8.50
C TYR A 41 -2.37 -1.10 8.46
N ASP A 42 -2.31 -2.43 8.51
CA ASP A 42 -3.47 -3.32 8.61
C ASP A 42 -3.66 -3.74 10.07
N GLU A 43 -4.72 -3.22 10.71
CA GLU A 43 -5.06 -3.51 12.10
C GLU A 43 -5.49 -4.97 12.33
N GLU A 44 -6.04 -5.64 11.31
CA GLU A 44 -6.53 -7.01 11.45
C GLU A 44 -5.37 -8.00 11.58
N THR A 45 -4.30 -7.78 10.79
CA THR A 45 -3.11 -8.64 10.80
C THR A 45 -1.96 -8.09 11.64
N GLY A 46 -2.02 -6.82 12.03
CA GLY A 46 -0.94 -6.11 12.71
C GLY A 46 0.30 -5.94 11.82
N THR A 47 0.11 -5.84 10.49
CA THR A 47 1.23 -5.73 9.53
C THR A 47 1.14 -4.45 8.72
N THR A 48 2.30 -3.97 8.27
CA THR A 48 2.38 -2.80 7.38
C THR A 48 2.74 -3.26 5.97
N HIS A 49 2.01 -2.79 4.96
CA HIS A 49 2.28 -3.11 3.56
C HIS A 49 2.27 -1.87 2.66
N VAL A 50 2.97 -1.93 1.52
CA VAL A 50 2.96 -0.85 0.53
C VAL A 50 1.68 -0.94 -0.30
N SER A 51 0.87 0.12 -0.29
CA SER A 51 -0.35 0.24 -1.09
C SER A 51 -0.52 1.67 -1.63
N GLY A 52 -1.50 1.86 -2.50
CA GLY A 52 -1.93 3.20 -2.90
C GLY A 52 -2.70 3.86 -1.76
N ILE A 53 -2.30 5.07 -1.39
CA ILE A 53 -2.97 5.94 -0.43
C ILE A 53 -3.88 6.89 -1.22
N ALA A 54 -5.14 6.98 -0.83
CA ALA A 54 -6.11 7.84 -1.49
C ALA A 54 -5.77 9.33 -1.27
N GLU A 55 -6.21 10.21 -2.18
CA GLU A 55 -6.04 11.65 -2.00
C GLU A 55 -6.74 12.11 -0.71
N GLY A 56 -5.96 12.55 0.29
CA GLY A 56 -6.43 13.01 1.59
C GLY A 56 -6.19 12.04 2.76
N GLU A 57 -5.68 10.85 2.50
CA GLU A 57 -5.15 9.95 3.53
C GLU A 57 -3.64 10.16 3.67
N GLU A 58 -3.15 10.10 4.91
CA GLU A 58 -1.72 10.12 5.22
C GLU A 58 -1.21 8.68 5.32
N GLY A 59 -0.04 8.42 4.75
CA GLY A 59 0.60 7.12 4.88
C GLY A 59 1.06 6.87 6.32
N TYR A 60 1.07 5.61 6.72
CA TYR A 60 1.63 5.21 8.01
C TYR A 60 3.14 5.50 8.05
N ASP A 61 3.56 6.36 8.98
CA ASP A 61 4.97 6.58 9.28
C ASP A 61 5.39 5.71 10.48
N PRO A 62 6.28 4.72 10.31
CA PRO A 62 6.75 3.91 11.43
C PRO A 62 7.53 4.71 12.48
N ASP A 63 8.07 5.89 12.12
CA ASP A 63 8.79 6.75 13.07
C ASP A 63 7.82 7.51 14.01
N ASP A 64 6.53 7.64 13.65
CA ASP A 64 5.50 8.21 14.52
C ASP A 64 5.02 7.22 15.59
N PHE A 65 5.26 5.92 15.41
CA PHE A 65 4.83 4.88 16.34
C PHE A 65 5.94 4.53 17.33
N ASP A 66 5.88 5.10 18.55
CA ASP A 66 6.77 4.75 19.65
C ASP A 66 6.13 3.73 20.63
N PRO A 67 6.49 2.43 20.57
CA PRO A 67 6.01 1.42 21.52
C PRO A 67 6.52 1.64 22.96
N GLY A 68 7.54 2.48 23.15
CA GLY A 68 8.08 2.84 24.46
C GLY A 68 7.18 3.81 25.24
N SER A 69 6.35 4.60 24.56
CA SER A 69 5.45 5.59 25.17
C SER A 69 4.39 4.97 26.09
N HIS A 70 3.97 3.73 25.84
CA HIS A 70 3.07 2.98 26.72
C HIS A 70 3.73 2.59 28.07
N ASN A 71 5.06 2.55 28.14
CA ASN A 71 5.79 2.15 29.33
C ASN A 71 5.91 3.30 30.36
N GLU A 72 5.72 4.54 29.94
CA GLU A 72 5.77 5.71 30.82
C GLU A 72 4.54 5.80 31.73
N MET A 73 3.35 5.44 31.23
CA MET A 73 2.11 5.45 32.03
C MET A 73 2.18 4.45 33.19
N GLN A 74 2.80 3.28 33.01
CA GLN A 74 2.93 2.28 34.07
C GLN A 74 4.02 2.63 35.10
N SER A 75 5.00 3.46 34.72
CA SER A 75 6.11 3.87 35.60
C SER A 75 5.71 5.02 36.53
N ALA A 76 4.79 5.90 36.09
CA ALA A 76 4.26 6.97 36.93
C ALA A 76 3.36 6.44 38.06
N GLU A 77 2.55 5.41 37.81
CA GLU A 77 1.63 4.83 38.82
C GLU A 77 2.38 4.13 39.98
N LYS A 78 3.58 3.59 39.73
CA LYS A 78 4.38 2.92 40.78
C LYS A 78 5.18 3.85 41.69
N THR A 79 5.29 5.13 41.36
CA THR A 79 6.15 6.07 42.10
C THR A 79 5.39 6.84 43.18
N ASP A 80 4.05 6.92 43.09
CA ASP A 80 3.21 7.67 44.05
C ASP A 80 2.96 6.92 45.38
N ASP A 81 3.24 5.61 45.44
CA ASP A 81 2.99 4.77 46.63
C ASP A 81 4.21 4.65 47.58
N ARG A 82 5.22 5.52 47.41
CA ARG A 82 6.41 5.63 48.29
C ARG A 82 6.80 7.09 48.55
N VAL A 83 5.92 7.85 49.19
CA VAL A 83 6.29 9.09 49.90
C VAL A 83 5.64 9.10 51.28
#